data_AF-A0A6N9SPM5-F1
#
_entry.id   AF-A0A6N9SPM5-F1
#
_cell.length_a   1.000
_cell.length_b   1.000
_cell.length_c   1.000
_cell.angle_alpha   90.00
_cell.angle_beta   90.00
_cell.angle_gamma   90.00
#
_symmetry.space_group_name_H-M   'P 1'
#
loop_
_entity.id
_entity.type
_entity.pdbx_description
1 polymer ?
#
loop_
_entity_poly.entity_id
_entity_poly.type
_entity_poly.pdbx_seq_one_letter_code
_entity_poly.pdbx_strand_id
1 'polypeptide(L)'
;MGGGTILPLALLFLPGLGKSRCVLMASLATVLGALAFLYVFIIGGQSYPLSIFPGYQATSSFADGVINGYTPSIYEWALGCGGLGAALLVTLIGVRIFPGTVPQDDPRQEVVAN
;
A
#
# COMPACT_ATOMS: atom_id res chain seq x y z
N MET A 1 -6.91 -5.01 -12.75
CA MET A 1 -6.17 -5.31 -11.50
C MET A 1 -5.15 -6.43 -11.73
N GLY A 2 -4.06 -6.14 -12.45
CA GLY A 2 -3.04 -7.14 -12.78
C GLY A 2 -1.63 -6.57 -12.85
N GLY A 3 -1.48 -5.32 -13.27
CA GLY A 3 -0.16 -4.66 -13.38
C GLY A 3 0.63 -4.62 -12.07
N GLY A 4 -0.04 -4.37 -10.93
CA GLY A 4 0.62 -4.29 -9.62
C GLY A 4 1.17 -5.61 -9.07
N THR A 5 0.72 -6.76 -9.58
CA THR A 5 1.14 -8.09 -9.10
C THR A 5 1.96 -8.82 -10.16
N ILE A 6 1.57 -8.69 -11.44
CA ILE A 6 2.25 -9.34 -12.57
C ILE A 6 3.59 -8.68 -12.86
N LEU A 7 3.68 -7.35 -12.82
CA LEU A 7 4.92 -6.62 -13.08
C LEU A 7 6.04 -6.95 -12.07
N PRO A 8 5.80 -6.91 -10.74
CA PRO A 8 6.84 -7.30 -9.78
C PRO A 8 7.18 -8.79 -9.85
N LEU A 9 6.21 -9.68 -10.09
CA LEU A 9 6.51 -11.11 -10.31
C LEU A 9 7.42 -11.29 -11.53
N ALA A 10 7.10 -10.65 -12.65
CA ALA A 10 7.91 -10.74 -13.86
C ALA A 10 9.34 -10.21 -13.64
N LEU A 11 9.49 -9.09 -12.92
CA LEU A 11 10.79 -8.50 -12.58
C LEU A 11 11.63 -9.41 -11.66
N LEU A 12 11.00 -10.15 -10.75
CA LEU A 12 11.69 -10.99 -9.78
C LEU A 12 12.03 -12.40 -10.31
N PHE A 13 11.15 -12.98 -11.13
CA PHE A 13 11.26 -14.36 -11.62
C PHE A 13 12.00 -14.48 -12.97
N LEU A 14 12.28 -13.38 -13.68
CA LEU A 14 13.07 -13.44 -14.92
C LEU A 14 14.57 -13.64 -14.61
N PRO A 15 15.21 -14.69 -15.15
CA PRO A 15 16.64 -14.91 -14.97
C PRO A 15 17.44 -13.76 -15.60
N GLY A 16 18.35 -13.15 -14.83
CA GLY A 16 19.19 -12.02 -15.26
C GLY A 16 18.75 -10.64 -14.75
N LEU A 17 17.56 -10.53 -14.15
CA LEU A 17 17.03 -9.29 -13.55
C LEU A 17 17.22 -9.22 -12.02
N GLY A 18 18.00 -10.11 -11.41
CA GLY A 18 18.31 -10.09 -9.97
C GLY A 18 19.19 -8.93 -9.48
N LYS A 19 19.25 -7.81 -10.21
CA LYS A 19 20.03 -6.62 -9.81
C LYS A 19 19.23 -5.78 -8.82
N SER A 20 19.93 -5.13 -7.88
CA SER A 20 19.33 -4.26 -6.84
C SER A 20 18.26 -3.29 -7.37
N ARG A 21 18.45 -2.74 -8.58
CA ARG A 21 17.49 -1.84 -9.24
C ARG A 21 16.15 -2.51 -9.58
N CYS A 22 16.16 -3.75 -10.05
CA CYS A 22 14.93 -4.48 -10.40
C CYS A 22 14.13 -4.84 -9.16
N VAL A 23 14.80 -5.20 -8.05
CA VAL A 23 14.14 -5.45 -6.76
C VAL A 23 13.47 -4.19 -6.24
N LEU A 24 14.16 -3.04 -6.32
CA LEU A 24 13.58 -1.75 -5.92
C LEU A 24 12.36 -1.39 -6.78
N MET A 25 12.44 -1.54 -8.10
CA MET A 25 11.31 -1.32 -8.99
C MET A 25 10.13 -2.28 -8.72
N ALA A 26 10.40 -3.55 -8.42
CA ALA A 26 9.39 -4.52 -8.06
C ALA A 26 8.69 -4.15 -6.74
N SER A 27 9.44 -3.73 -5.72
CA SER A 27 8.86 -3.27 -4.46
C SER A 27 7.95 -2.04 -4.66
N LEU A 28 8.40 -1.07 -5.47
CA LEU A 28 7.63 0.13 -5.74
C LEU A 28 6.33 -0.19 -6.51
N ALA A 29 6.43 -1.03 -7.54
CA ALA A 29 5.27 -1.49 -8.30
C ALA A 29 4.24 -2.22 -7.42
N THR A 30 4.71 -3.03 -6.48
CA THR A 30 3.86 -3.75 -5.53
C THR A 30 3.11 -2.78 -4.62
N VAL A 31 3.81 -1.82 -4.01
CA VAL A 31 3.20 -0.83 -3.10
C VAL A 31 2.19 0.04 -3.82
N LEU A 32 2.54 0.56 -5.01
CA LEU A 32 1.63 1.37 -5.83
C LEU A 32 0.41 0.54 -6.28
N GLY A 33 0.63 -0.72 -6.64
CA GLY A 33 -0.45 -1.65 -6.98
C GLY A 33 -1.43 -1.88 -5.83
N ALA A 34 -0.91 -2.07 -4.61
CA ALA A 34 -1.73 -2.24 -3.41
C ALA A 34 -2.54 -0.98 -3.06
N LEU A 35 -1.93 0.21 -3.16
CA LEU A 35 -2.63 1.48 -2.93
C LEU A 35 -3.72 1.72 -3.99
N ALA A 36 -3.44 1.43 -5.26
CA ALA A 36 -4.42 1.53 -6.33
C ALA A 36 -5.59 0.55 -6.14
N PHE A 37 -5.31 -0.67 -5.66
CA PHE A 37 -6.35 -1.63 -5.31
C PHE A 37 -7.25 -1.12 -4.19
N LEU A 38 -6.65 -0.61 -3.11
CA LEU A 38 -7.36 -0.06 -1.97
C LEU A 38 -8.23 1.15 -2.37
N TYR A 39 -7.72 2.04 -3.22
CA TYR A 39 -8.50 3.14 -3.78
C TYR A 39 -9.74 2.65 -4.56
N VAL A 40 -9.55 1.73 -5.52
CA VAL A 40 -10.67 1.20 -6.32
C VAL A 40 -11.67 0.47 -5.43
N PHE A 41 -11.19 -0.27 -4.43
CA PHE A 41 -12.04 -1.01 -3.50
C PHE A 41 -12.90 -0.07 -2.64
N ILE A 42 -12.31 0.95 -2.03
CA ILE A 42 -13.04 1.90 -1.17
C ILE A 42 -14.01 2.75 -1.99
N ILE A 43 -13.55 3.37 -3.07
CA ILE A 43 -14.39 4.26 -3.88
C ILE A 43 -15.46 3.46 -4.62
N GLY A 44 -15.09 2.33 -5.23
CA GLY A 44 -16.03 1.47 -5.94
C GLY A 44 -17.13 0.90 -5.04
N GLY A 45 -16.80 0.57 -3.77
CA GLY A 45 -17.77 0.09 -2.79
C GLY A 45 -18.76 1.15 -2.30
N GLN A 46 -18.41 2.44 -2.39
CA GLN A 46 -19.29 3.55 -2.01
C GLN A 46 -20.12 4.06 -3.21
N SER A 47 -19.62 3.92 -4.44
CA SER A 47 -20.31 4.40 -5.65
C SER A 47 -21.44 3.49 -6.13
N TYR A 48 -21.42 2.20 -5.77
CA TYR A 48 -22.46 1.23 -6.16
C TYR A 48 -23.29 0.83 -4.95
N PRO A 49 -24.53 1.34 -4.82
CA PRO A 49 -25.39 1.04 -3.69
C PRO A 49 -25.76 -0.45 -3.68
N LEU A 50 -25.51 -1.11 -2.55
CA LEU A 50 -25.96 -2.47 -2.32
C LEU A 50 -27.47 -2.45 -2.04
N SER A 51 -28.25 -3.19 -2.82
CA SER A 51 -29.65 -3.47 -2.50
C SER A 51 -29.68 -4.56 -1.42
N ILE A 52 -29.53 -4.15 -0.16
CA ILE A 52 -29.41 -5.08 0.98
C ILE A 52 -30.78 -5.63 1.40
N PHE A 53 -31.88 -4.92 1.06
CA PHE A 53 -33.24 -5.31 1.41
C PHE A 53 -34.11 -5.49 0.16
N PRO A 54 -34.13 -6.70 -0.45
CA PRO A 54 -35.00 -6.98 -1.58
C PRO A 54 -36.47 -6.87 -1.15
N GLY A 55 -37.24 -6.00 -1.81
CA GLY A 55 -38.67 -5.81 -1.54
C GLY A 55 -39.04 -4.71 -0.52
N TYR A 56 -38.05 -4.05 0.11
CA TYR A 56 -38.27 -2.92 1.02
C TYR A 56 -37.52 -1.68 0.54
N GLN A 57 -38.20 -0.53 0.46
CA GLN A 57 -37.52 0.75 0.25
C GLN A 57 -37.03 1.29 1.60
N ALA A 58 -35.73 1.18 1.85
CA ALA A 58 -35.08 1.93 2.90
C ALA A 58 -34.79 3.34 2.36
N THR A 59 -35.59 4.33 2.79
CA THR A 59 -35.32 5.75 2.53
C THR A 59 -34.26 6.24 3.52
N SER A 60 -33.19 6.84 3.02
CA SER A 60 -32.10 7.41 3.81
C SER A 60 -31.79 8.81 3.32
N SER A 61 -31.60 9.77 4.24
CA SER A 61 -31.14 11.12 3.88
C SER A 61 -29.74 11.14 3.24
N PHE A 62 -29.01 10.02 3.29
CA PHE A 62 -27.69 9.83 2.68
C PHE A 62 -27.73 8.62 1.74
N ALA A 63 -27.47 8.86 0.44
CA ALA A 63 -27.28 7.82 -0.58
C ALA A 63 -28.53 6.97 -0.93
N ASP A 64 -29.64 7.63 -1.30
CA ASP A 64 -30.80 7.00 -1.96
C ASP A 64 -30.48 6.54 -3.40
N GLY A 65 -29.59 5.56 -3.54
CA GLY A 65 -29.41 4.81 -4.80
C GLY A 65 -28.73 5.56 -5.96
N VAL A 66 -28.32 6.81 -5.79
CA VAL A 66 -27.68 7.62 -6.84
C VAL A 66 -26.20 7.24 -6.98
N ILE A 67 -25.78 6.96 -8.22
CA ILE A 67 -24.36 6.85 -8.58
C ILE A 67 -23.75 8.24 -8.43
N ASN A 68 -23.13 8.49 -7.28
CA ASN A 68 -22.36 9.71 -7.07
C ASN A 68 -21.00 9.55 -7.75
N GLY A 69 -20.75 10.39 -8.75
CA GLY A 69 -19.43 10.51 -9.36
C GLY A 69 -18.41 10.93 -8.31
N TYR A 70 -17.29 10.21 -8.24
CA TYR A 70 -16.21 10.53 -7.32
C TYR A 70 -15.27 11.57 -7.94
N THR A 71 -15.19 12.75 -7.33
CA THR A 71 -14.21 13.77 -7.68
C THR A 71 -13.19 13.90 -6.55
N PRO A 72 -11.91 13.54 -6.78
CA PRO A 72 -10.92 13.56 -5.73
C PRO A 72 -10.70 14.97 -5.18
N SER A 73 -10.61 15.05 -3.86
CA SER A 73 -10.47 16.26 -3.06
C SER A 73 -9.03 16.45 -2.58
N ILE A 74 -8.63 17.70 -2.35
CA ILE A 74 -7.31 18.02 -1.77
C ILE A 74 -7.10 17.37 -0.39
N TYR A 75 -8.17 17.16 0.37
CA TYR A 75 -8.10 16.51 1.68
C TYR A 75 -7.76 15.02 1.58
N GLU A 76 -8.12 14.36 0.49
CA GLU A 76 -7.79 12.94 0.29
C GLU A 76 -6.33 12.76 -0.08
N TRP A 77 -5.77 13.69 -0.86
CA TRP A 77 -4.34 13.76 -1.09
C TRP A 77 -3.58 14.03 0.21
N ALA A 78 -4.06 14.97 1.03
CA ALA A 78 -3.48 15.24 2.35
C ALA A 78 -3.55 14.00 3.27
N LEU A 79 -4.65 13.26 3.25
CA LEU A 79 -4.81 12.03 4.01
C LEU A 79 -3.84 10.93 3.54
N GLY A 80 -3.71 10.73 2.23
CA GLY A 80 -2.79 9.76 1.64
C GLY A 80 -1.32 10.08 1.97
N CYS A 81 -0.90 11.33 1.76
CA CYS A 81 0.45 11.78 2.11
C CYS A 81 0.70 11.75 3.62
N GLY A 82 -0.29 12.12 4.43
CA GLY A 82 -0.24 12.06 5.89
C GLY A 82 -0.05 10.62 6.40
N GLY A 83 -0.76 9.65 5.82
CA GLY A 83 -0.58 8.23 6.12
C GLY A 83 0.82 7.72 5.77
N LEU A 84 1.34 8.10 4.60
CA LEU A 84 2.71 7.75 4.20
C LEU A 84 3.76 8.35 5.17
N GLY A 85 3.61 9.63 5.51
CA GLY A 85 4.48 10.31 6.46
C GLY A 85 4.43 9.68 7.86
N ALA A 86 3.24 9.35 8.35
CA ALA A 86 3.06 8.68 9.63
C ALA A 86 3.72 7.28 9.65
N ALA A 87 3.57 6.50 8.57
CA ALA A 87 4.22 5.18 8.46
C ALA A 87 5.75 5.29 8.53
N LEU A 88 6.34 6.27 7.82
CA LEU A 88 7.78 6.52 7.87
C LEU A 88 8.25 7.00 9.24
N LEU A 89 7.47 7.88 9.89
CA LEU A 89 7.77 8.39 11.23
C LEU A 89 7.75 7.26 12.27
N VAL A 90 6.74 6.41 12.25
CA VAL A 90 6.65 5.23 13.14
C VAL A 90 7.82 4.29 12.89
N THR A 91 8.18 4.07 11.62
CA THR A 91 9.35 3.24 11.26
C THR A 91 10.64 3.83 11.83
N LEU A 92 10.85 5.14 11.69
CA LEU A 92 12.03 5.83 12.22
C LEU A 92 12.12 5.75 13.74
N ILE A 93 10.99 5.98 14.42
CA ILE A 93 10.87 5.83 15.87
C ILE A 93 11.20 4.39 16.27
N GLY A 94 10.66 3.40 15.57
CA GLY A 94 10.95 1.98 15.81
C GLY A 94 12.44 1.66 15.72
N VAL A 95 13.09 2.05 14.63
CA VAL A 95 14.54 1.86 14.45
C VAL A 95 15.35 2.55 15.55
N ARG A 96 14.87 3.68 16.07
CA ARG A 96 15.58 4.45 17.08
C ARG A 96 15.40 3.90 18.50
N ILE A 97 14.24 3.32 18.80
CA ILE A 97 13.86 2.85 20.14
C ILE A 97 14.26 1.38 20.34
N PHE A 98 14.20 0.53 19.32
CA PHE A 98 14.47 -0.91 19.45
C PHE A 98 15.95 -1.24 19.17
N PRO A 99 16.78 -1.50 20.21
CA PRO A 99 18.15 -1.95 20.00
C PRO A 99 18.14 -3.36 19.39
N GLY A 100 18.66 -3.50 18.17
CA GLY A 100 18.74 -4.78 17.43
C GLY A 100 18.04 -4.79 16.07
N THR A 101 17.39 -3.69 15.65
CA THR A 101 16.81 -3.59 14.29
C THR A 101 17.85 -3.43 13.19
N VAL A 102 19.01 -2.84 13.52
CA VAL A 102 20.16 -2.73 12.63
C VAL A 102 21.20 -3.74 13.09
N PRO A 103 21.69 -4.64 12.20
CA PRO A 103 22.82 -5.51 12.53
C PRO A 103 23.98 -4.65 13.04
N GLN A 104 24.46 -4.94 14.25
CA GLN A 104 25.72 -4.36 14.72
C GLN A 104 26.85 -5.27 14.27
N ASP A 105 27.86 -4.69 13.63
CA ASP A 105 29.09 -5.39 13.33
C ASP A 105 29.77 -5.70 14.68
N ASP A 106 29.74 -6.98 15.11
CA ASP A 106 30.46 -7.42 16.31
C ASP A 106 31.94 -7.57 15.92
N PRO A 107 32.85 -6.71 16.41
CA PRO A 107 34.27 -6.78 16.08
C PRO A 107 34.92 -8.11 16.51
N ARG A 108 34.26 -8.91 17.35
CA ARG A 108 34.72 -10.27 17.69
C ARG A 108 34.52 -11.28 16.57
N GLN A 109 33.60 -11.06 15.63
CA GLN A 109 33.40 -12.00 14.52
C GLN A 109 34.51 -11.89 13.45
N GLU A 110 35.13 -10.72 13.29
CA GLU A 110 36.28 -10.52 12.39
C GLU A 110 37.55 -11.23 12.89
N VAL A 111 37.78 -11.28 14.21
CA VAL A 111 38.98 -11.88 14.81
C VAL A 111 38.98 -13.42 14.76
N VAL A 112 37.81 -14.06 14.65
CA VAL A 112 37.68 -15.54 14.59
C VAL A 112 37.73 -16.05 13.14
N ALA A 113 37.56 -15.16 12.16
CA ALA A 113 37.55 -15.48 10.73
C ALA A 113 38.93 -15.41 10.06
N ASN A 114 39.99 -15.04 10.80
CA ASN A 114 41.39 -14.94 10.35
C ASN A 114 42.31 -15.74 11.26
#